data_AF-A0A816D7K2-F1
#
_entry.id   AF-A0A816D7K2-F1
#
_cell.length_a   1.000
_cell.length_b   1.000
_cell.length_c   1.000
_cell.angle_alpha   90.00
_cell.angle_beta   90.00
_cell.angle_gamma   90.00
#
_symmetry.space_group_name_H-M   'P 1'
#
loop_
_entity.id
_entity.type
_entity.pdbx_description
1 polymer ?
#
loop_
_entity_poly.entity_id
_entity_poly.type
_entity_poly.pdbx_seq_one_letter_code
_entity_poly.pdbx_strand_id
1 'polypeptide(L)'
;MIDFRIILLDELFTNNSYEYLWKEPEIKKDFIDNIEQFKFVIKQTLNNFNEIHFRHDDIKKFIKEYQPNTITNKQIFRIWRLVLCGCLQGPPVQEIATFFGSDIVRKRFENALVVLDQQNENVQVKL
;
A
#
# COMPACT_ATOMS: atom_id res chain seq x y z
N MET A 1 1.31 7.48 -19.28
CA MET A 1 0.35 8.04 -18.31
C MET A 1 -0.98 7.40 -18.63
N ILE A 2 -1.55 6.63 -17.71
CA ILE A 2 -2.94 6.14 -17.86
C ILE A 2 -3.81 7.29 -17.34
N ASP A 3 -4.69 7.79 -18.20
CA ASP A 3 -5.60 8.90 -17.90
C ASP A 3 -6.63 8.41 -16.87
N PHE A 4 -6.55 8.90 -15.63
CA PHE A 4 -7.54 8.62 -14.59
C PHE A 4 -8.78 9.46 -14.85
N ARG A 5 -9.71 8.91 -15.64
CA ARG A 5 -11.01 9.57 -15.89
C ARG A 5 -12.13 8.60 -15.58
N ILE A 6 -12.74 8.81 -14.42
CA ILE A 6 -14.10 8.33 -14.16
C ILE A 6 -15.01 9.24 -14.97
N ILE A 7 -15.76 8.68 -15.91
CA ILE A 7 -16.67 9.43 -16.79
C ILE A 7 -18.06 9.49 -16.14
N LEU A 8 -18.47 8.40 -15.50
CA LEU A 8 -19.76 8.27 -14.82
C LEU A 8 -19.55 7.88 -13.36
N LEU A 9 -20.36 8.42 -12.44
CA LEU A 9 -20.26 8.11 -11.02
C LEU A 9 -20.40 6.61 -10.73
N ASP A 10 -21.27 5.93 -11.48
CA ASP A 10 -21.52 4.48 -11.34
C ASP A 10 -20.27 3.64 -11.65
N GLU A 11 -19.32 4.16 -12.44
CA GLU A 11 -18.05 3.49 -12.71
C GLU A 11 -17.19 3.33 -11.46
N LEU A 12 -17.37 4.19 -10.43
CA LEU A 12 -16.70 3.96 -9.15
C LEU A 12 -17.16 2.63 -8.56
N PHE A 13 -18.46 2.39 -8.51
CA PHE A 13 -19.03 1.25 -7.79
C PHE A 13 -19.03 -0.05 -8.61
N THR A 14 -19.07 0.06 -9.94
CA THR A 14 -19.10 -1.10 -10.85
C THR A 14 -17.72 -1.55 -11.28
N ASN A 15 -16.71 -0.68 -11.21
CA ASN A 15 -15.33 -1.03 -11.49
C ASN A 15 -14.59 -1.40 -10.20
N ASN A 16 -14.24 -2.68 -10.06
CA ASN A 16 -13.49 -3.20 -8.91
C ASN A 16 -12.14 -2.47 -8.68
N SER A 17 -11.68 -1.68 -9.64
CA SER A 17 -10.45 -0.88 -9.51
C SER A 17 -10.48 0.15 -8.37
N TYR A 18 -11.66 0.52 -7.85
CA TYR A 18 -11.81 1.48 -6.74
C TYR A 18 -12.40 0.88 -5.46
N GLU A 19 -12.60 -0.44 -5.45
CA GLU A 19 -13.24 -1.14 -4.33
C GLU A 19 -12.53 -0.92 -2.99
N TYR A 20 -11.22 -0.64 -3.04
CA TYR A 20 -10.40 -0.30 -1.88
C TYR A 20 -10.86 0.95 -1.12
N LEU A 21 -11.72 1.79 -1.70
CA LEU A 21 -12.30 2.96 -1.03
C LEU A 21 -13.36 2.58 0.01
N TRP A 22 -14.06 1.45 -0.15
CA TRP A 22 -15.11 0.98 0.77
C TRP A 22 -14.90 -0.44 1.30
N LYS A 23 -13.93 -1.18 0.78
CA LYS A 23 -13.54 -2.50 1.32
C LYS A 23 -12.05 -2.56 1.61
N GLU A 24 -11.71 -3.52 2.46
CA GLU A 24 -10.32 -3.83 2.72
C GLU A 24 -9.69 -4.49 1.49
N PRO A 25 -8.54 -3.98 1.01
CA PRO A 25 -7.92 -4.49 -0.21
C PRO A 25 -7.28 -5.85 0.02
N GLU A 26 -7.42 -6.74 -0.97
CA GLU A 26 -6.67 -7.99 -1.01
C GLU A 26 -5.28 -7.76 -1.65
N ILE A 27 -4.22 -8.15 -0.95
CA ILE A 27 -2.85 -8.04 -1.48
C ILE A 27 -2.53 -9.31 -2.27
N LYS A 28 -2.52 -9.18 -3.61
CA LYS A 28 -2.17 -10.28 -4.51
C LYS A 28 -0.66 -10.45 -4.62
N LYS A 29 -0.13 -11.64 -4.31
CA LYS A 29 1.31 -11.95 -4.39
C LYS A 29 1.91 -11.70 -5.77
N ASP A 30 1.13 -11.87 -6.84
CA ASP A 30 1.59 -11.67 -8.22
C ASP A 30 2.03 -10.22 -8.50
N PHE A 31 1.62 -9.26 -7.66
CA PHE A 31 2.09 -7.87 -7.75
C PHE A 31 3.30 -7.56 -6.86
N ILE A 32 3.74 -8.52 -6.04
CA ILE A 32 4.88 -8.37 -5.13
C ILE A 32 6.14 -8.92 -5.82
N ASP A 33 6.98 -8.00 -6.30
CA ASP A 33 8.21 -8.38 -7.01
C ASP A 33 9.28 -8.98 -6.08
N ASN A 34 9.32 -8.55 -4.81
CA ASN A 34 10.25 -9.04 -3.78
C ASN A 34 9.60 -8.98 -2.39
N ILE A 35 9.35 -10.16 -1.79
CA ILE A 35 8.65 -10.28 -0.50
C ILE A 35 9.46 -9.68 0.65
N GLU A 36 10.77 -9.89 0.71
CA GLU A 36 11.60 -9.36 1.80
C GLU A 36 11.63 -7.83 1.78
N GLN A 37 11.78 -7.25 0.59
CA GLN A 37 11.69 -5.81 0.39
C GLN A 37 10.32 -5.27 0.79
N PHE A 38 9.25 -5.98 0.43
CA PHE A 38 7.88 -5.61 0.76
C PHE A 38 7.65 -5.61 2.28
N LYS A 39 8.05 -6.69 2.97
CA LYS A 39 7.99 -6.80 4.44
C LYS A 39 8.80 -5.70 5.13
N PHE A 40 10.01 -5.43 4.63
CA PHE A 40 10.87 -4.40 5.18
C PHE A 40 10.21 -3.01 5.14
N VAL A 41 9.65 -2.61 3.98
CA VAL A 41 8.96 -1.33 3.82
C VAL A 41 7.75 -1.21 4.74
N ILE A 42 6.97 -2.28 4.90
CA ILE A 42 5.80 -2.26 5.80
C ILE A 42 6.24 -2.09 7.25
N LYS A 43 7.18 -2.91 7.74
CA LYS A 43 7.66 -2.84 9.13
C LYS A 43 8.20 -1.45 9.47
N GLN A 44 8.97 -0.87 8.57
CA GLN A 44 9.53 0.46 8.78
C GLN A 44 8.48 1.56 8.76
N THR A 45 7.48 1.45 7.88
CA THR A 45 6.36 2.40 7.87
C THR A 45 5.60 2.34 9.21
N LEU A 46 5.37 1.14 9.75
CA LEU A 46 4.72 0.95 11.05
C LEU A 46 5.57 1.45 12.23
N ASN A 47 6.89 1.21 12.21
CA ASN A 47 7.78 1.66 13.28
C ASN A 47 7.83 3.17 13.42
N ASN A 48 7.74 3.89 12.31
CA ASN A 48 7.79 5.36 12.29
C ASN A 48 6.39 6.00 12.16
N PHE A 49 5.32 5.20 12.28
CA PHE A 49 3.97 5.63 11.92
C PHE A 49 3.49 6.85 12.71
N ASN A 50 3.86 6.94 13.99
CA ASN A 50 3.48 8.04 14.88
C ASN A 50 4.11 9.38 14.47
N GLU A 51 5.18 9.35 13.67
CA GLU A 51 5.87 10.54 13.19
C GLU A 51 5.28 11.03 11.85
N ILE A 52 4.53 10.17 11.15
CA ILE A 52 3.90 10.48 9.88
C ILE A 52 2.61 11.28 10.12
N HIS A 53 2.69 12.57 9.85
CA HIS A 53 1.50 13.37 9.65
C HIS A 53 1.01 13.04 8.24
N PHE A 54 -0.18 12.46 8.08
CA PHE A 54 -0.69 12.05 6.76
C PHE A 54 -1.18 13.24 5.93
N ARG A 55 -0.35 14.28 5.80
CA ARG A 55 -0.51 15.35 4.82
C ARG A 55 0.40 15.03 3.63
N HIS A 56 0.04 15.56 2.47
CA HIS A 56 0.74 15.28 1.21
C HIS A 56 2.27 15.47 1.30
N ASP A 57 2.73 16.58 1.89
CA ASP A 57 4.16 16.94 1.93
C ASP A 57 4.95 16.12 2.95
N ASP A 58 4.31 15.74 4.05
CA ASP A 58 4.90 14.96 5.13
C ASP A 58 5.14 13.50 4.71
N ILE A 59 4.20 12.89 3.96
CA ILE A 59 4.40 11.54 3.39
C ILE A 59 5.54 11.53 2.38
N LYS A 60 5.62 12.56 1.54
CA LYS A 60 6.69 12.70 0.54
C LYS A 60 8.05 12.89 1.20
N LYS A 61 8.11 13.62 2.32
CA LYS A 61 9.31 13.81 3.13
C LYS A 61 9.73 12.52 3.83
N PHE A 62 8.79 11.85 4.51
CA PHE A 62 9.00 10.56 5.17
C PHE A 62 9.66 9.53 4.23
N ILE A 63 9.11 9.37 3.02
CA ILE A 63 9.64 8.40 2.04
C ILE A 63 11.03 8.78 1.52
N LYS A 64 11.38 10.07 1.49
CA LYS A 64 12.73 10.52 1.12
C LYS A 64 13.75 10.29 2.22
N GLU A 65 13.37 10.52 3.47
CA GLU A 65 14.23 10.31 4.65
C GLU A 65 14.45 8.83 4.93
N TYR A 66 13.50 7.99 4.50
CA TYR A 66 13.56 6.55 4.64
C TYR A 66 14.73 5.89 3.90
N GLN A 67 15.31 6.51 2.86
CA GLN A 67 16.23 5.90 1.89
C GLN A 67 17.19 4.85 2.48
N PRO A 68 16.83 3.55 2.45
CA PRO A 68 17.81 2.50 2.57
C PRO A 68 18.56 2.51 1.24
N ASN A 69 19.88 2.41 1.27
CA ASN A 69 20.74 2.53 0.07
C ASN A 69 20.43 1.55 -1.10
N THR A 70 19.40 0.71 -0.98
CA THR A 70 18.97 -0.33 -1.94
C THR A 70 17.52 -0.23 -2.41
N ILE A 71 16.65 0.62 -1.84
CA ILE A 71 15.23 0.71 -2.23
C ILE A 71 14.90 2.09 -2.78
N THR A 72 14.41 2.14 -4.03
CA THR A 72 14.03 3.40 -4.67
C THR A 72 12.67 3.90 -4.17
N ASN A 73 12.46 5.22 -4.20
CA ASN A 73 11.16 5.85 -3.90
C ASN A 73 10.02 5.25 -4.70
N LYS A 74 10.25 4.91 -5.98
CA LYS A 74 9.25 4.29 -6.85
C LYS A 74 8.78 2.94 -6.31
N GLN A 75 9.70 2.12 -5.79
CA GLN A 75 9.37 0.83 -5.18
C GLN A 75 8.59 1.01 -3.88
N ILE A 76 8.95 1.99 -3.04
CA ILE A 76 8.22 2.31 -1.81
C ILE A 76 6.78 2.69 -2.13
N PHE A 77 6.57 3.61 -3.09
CA PHE A 77 5.22 4.01 -3.51
C PHE A 77 4.43 2.84 -4.11
N ARG A 78 5.08 1.96 -4.86
CA ARG A 78 4.45 0.75 -5.40
C ARG A 78 3.96 -0.17 -4.28
N ILE A 79 4.79 -0.40 -3.25
CA ILE A 79 4.45 -1.22 -2.08
C ILE A 79 3.30 -0.59 -1.29
N TRP A 80 3.42 0.70 -0.96
CA TRP A 80 2.36 1.43 -0.26
C TRP A 80 1.04 1.38 -1.02
N ARG A 81 1.07 1.53 -2.35
CA ARG A 81 -0.13 1.43 -3.17
C ARG A 81 -0.77 0.06 -3.06
N LEU A 82 0.02 -1.02 -3.12
CA LEU A 82 -0.50 -2.38 -2.96
C LEU A 82 -1.12 -2.60 -1.58
N VAL A 83 -0.48 -2.12 -0.52
CA VAL A 83 -1.03 -2.22 0.85
C VAL A 83 -2.32 -1.42 1.00
N LEU A 84 -2.35 -0.20 0.45
CA LEU A 84 -3.49 0.68 0.56
C LEU A 84 -4.62 0.35 -0.40
N CYS A 85 -4.35 -0.27 -1.55
CA CYS A 85 -5.34 -0.38 -2.64
C CYS A 85 -5.52 -1.80 -3.17
N GLY A 86 -4.60 -2.73 -2.88
CA GLY A 86 -4.61 -4.08 -3.46
C GLY A 86 -4.30 -4.13 -4.96
N CYS A 87 -4.03 -2.97 -5.57
CA CYS A 87 -3.79 -2.81 -7.00
C CYS A 87 -2.66 -1.80 -7.26
N LEU A 88 -2.19 -1.74 -8.49
CA LEU A 88 -1.10 -0.84 -8.91
C LEU A 88 -1.60 0.45 -9.58
N GLN A 89 -2.92 0.60 -9.65
CA GLN A 89 -3.60 1.73 -10.26
C GLN A 89 -4.21 2.62 -9.17
N GLY A 90 -4.57 3.85 -9.52
CA GLY A 90 -5.29 4.80 -8.67
C GLY A 90 -4.65 6.18 -8.62
N PRO A 91 -5.24 7.10 -7.84
CA PRO A 91 -4.67 8.42 -7.53
C PRO A 91 -3.28 8.32 -6.87
N PRO A 92 -2.52 9.40 -6.76
CA PRO A 92 -1.25 9.43 -6.01
C PRO A 92 -1.39 8.84 -4.58
N VAL A 93 -0.40 8.05 -4.16
CA VAL A 93 -0.45 7.30 -2.89
C VAL A 93 -0.62 8.23 -1.68
N GLN A 94 -0.03 9.42 -1.75
CA GLN A 94 -0.13 10.44 -0.71
C GLN A 94 -1.58 10.92 -0.54
N GLU A 95 -2.30 11.11 -1.64
CA GLU A 95 -3.71 11.51 -1.61
C GLU A 95 -4.57 10.40 -1.02
N ILE A 96 -4.31 9.15 -1.40
CA ILE A 96 -5.02 7.97 -0.86
C ILE A 96 -4.79 7.83 0.65
N ALA A 97 -3.54 7.94 1.10
CA ALA A 97 -3.21 7.85 2.52
C ALA A 97 -3.78 9.02 3.33
N THR A 98 -3.75 10.24 2.77
CA THR A 98 -4.38 11.42 3.38
C THR A 98 -5.90 11.24 3.50
N PHE A 99 -6.55 10.74 2.44
CA PHE A 99 -7.99 10.48 2.41
C PHE A 99 -8.42 9.45 3.47
N PHE A 100 -7.67 8.35 3.61
CA PHE A 100 -7.97 7.32 4.60
C PHE A 100 -7.68 7.74 6.05
N GLY A 101 -6.71 8.63 6.25
CA GLY A 101 -6.26 9.02 7.58
C GLY A 101 -5.47 7.92 8.30
N SER A 102 -4.90 8.29 9.45
CA SER A 102 -3.94 7.46 10.19
C SER A 102 -4.46 6.08 10.56
N ASP A 103 -5.71 5.98 11.01
CA ASP A 103 -6.22 4.76 11.63
C ASP A 103 -6.44 3.66 10.59
N ILE A 104 -7.03 4.02 9.44
CA ILE A 104 -7.24 3.10 8.33
C ILE A 104 -5.89 2.72 7.69
N VAL A 105 -4.99 3.69 7.50
CA VAL A 105 -3.67 3.42 6.95
C VAL A 105 -2.89 2.46 7.86
N ARG A 106 -2.91 2.66 9.18
CA ARG A 106 -2.24 1.78 10.15
C ARG A 106 -2.78 0.36 10.03
N LYS A 107 -4.11 0.23 10.12
CA LYS A 107 -4.78 -1.07 10.05
C LYS A 107 -4.42 -1.84 8.76
N ARG A 108 -4.40 -1.17 7.61
CA ARG A 108 -4.03 -1.81 6.33
C ARG A 108 -2.58 -2.30 6.31
N PHE A 109 -1.66 -1.52 6.88
CA PHE A 109 -0.25 -1.93 6.99
C PHE A 109 -0.06 -3.10 7.97
N GLU A 110 -0.76 -3.10 9.11
CA GLU A 110 -0.74 -4.22 10.06
C GLU A 110 -1.29 -5.50 9.42
N ASN A 111 -2.44 -5.42 8.74
CA ASN A 111 -3.05 -6.56 8.08
C ASN A 111 -2.19 -7.10 6.93
N ALA A 112 -1.46 -6.23 6.23
CA ALA A 112 -0.51 -6.66 5.22
C ALA A 112 0.59 -7.57 5.78
N LEU A 113 1.10 -7.32 6.99
CA LEU A 113 2.07 -8.22 7.63
C LEU A 113 1.45 -9.58 7.96
N VAL A 114 0.25 -9.58 8.56
CA VAL A 114 -0.46 -10.81 8.92
C VAL A 114 -0.67 -11.71 7.70
N VAL A 115 -1.15 -11.13 6.59
CA VAL A 115 -1.36 -11.86 5.33
C VAL A 115 -0.06 -12.46 4.80
N LEU A 116 1.05 -11.70 4.84
CA LEU A 116 2.34 -12.18 4.35
C LEU A 116 2.95 -13.28 5.23
N ASP A 117 2.64 -13.31 6.52
CA ASP A 117 3.11 -14.33 7.45
C ASP A 117 2.27 -15.63 7.32
N GLN A 118 0.94 -15.52 7.26
CA GLN A 118 0.05 -16.67 7.02
C GLN A 118 0.30 -17.36 5.68
N GLN A 119 0.65 -16.58 4.65
CA GLN A 119 0.92 -17.13 3.32
C GLN A 119 2.33 -17.70 3.17
N ASN A 120 3.22 -17.58 4.17
CA ASN A 120 4.51 -18.27 4.22
C ASN A 120 4.39 -19.66 4.85
N GLU A 121 3.48 -19.82 5.84
CA GLU A 121 3.22 -21.12 6.49
C GLU A 121 2.56 -22.12 5.54
N ASN A 122 1.63 -21.67 4.69
CA ASN A 122 0.95 -22.54 3.71
C ASN A 122 1.87 -23.11 2.61
N VAL A 123 3.10 -22.61 2.47
CA VAL A 123 4.10 -23.17 1.54
C VAL A 123 4.93 -24.27 2.20
N GLN A 124 5.15 -24.20 3.53
CA GLN A 124 5.96 -25.19 4.25
C GLN A 124 5.20 -26.50 4.55
N VAL A 125 3.87 -26.50 4.50
CA VAL A 125 3.03 -27.68 4.81
C VAL A 125 2.79 -28.57 3.57
N LYS A 126 3.35 -28.23 2.40
CA LYS A 126 3.25 -29.02 1.16
C LYS A 126 4.56 -29.76 0.79
N LEU A 127 5.26 -30.32 1.78
CA LEU A 127 6.38 -31.24 1.56
C LEU A 127 6.04 -32.62 2.11
#